data_AF-V4ASK1-F1
#
_entry.id   AF-V4ASK1-F1
#
_cell.length_a   1.000
_cell.length_b   1.000
_cell.length_c   1.000
_cell.angle_alpha   90.00
_cell.angle_beta   90.00
_cell.angle_gamma   90.00
#
_symmetry.space_group_name_H-M   'P 1'
#
loop_
_entity.id
_entity.type
_entity.pdbx_description
1 polymer ?
#
loop_
_entity_poly.entity_id
_entity_poly.type
_entity_poly.pdbx_seq_one_letter_code
_entity_poly.pdbx_strand_id
1 'polypeptide(L)'
;MPSEKHSKIHLVDLAGSERADATGASGLRLKESGSINKSLVTLGNVISTLAESCENDGKRRNIFIPYRDSVLTWLLKDSLGGNAKTIMIASK
;
A
#
# COMPACT_ATOMS: atom_id res chain seq x y z
N MET A 1 0.28 -14.43 -33.77
CA MET A 1 -0.44 -14.84 -32.55
C MET A 1 -1.35 -13.69 -32.15
N PRO A 2 -2.67 -13.87 -32.03
CA PRO A 2 -3.54 -12.81 -31.53
C PRO A 2 -3.13 -12.44 -30.10
N SER A 3 -3.05 -11.15 -29.77
CA SER A 3 -2.75 -10.73 -28.39
C SER A 3 -4.03 -10.74 -27.56
N GLU A 4 -4.07 -11.63 -26.57
CA GLU A 4 -5.14 -11.67 -25.58
C GLU A 4 -4.92 -10.56 -24.55
N LYS A 5 -5.96 -9.76 -24.27
CA LYS A 5 -5.91 -8.71 -23.25
C LYS A 5 -6.51 -9.25 -21.95
N HIS A 6 -5.71 -9.28 -20.88
CA HIS A 6 -6.18 -9.60 -19.54
C HIS A 6 -6.28 -8.34 -18.68
N SER A 7 -7.35 -8.23 -17.89
CA SER A 7 -7.53 -7.21 -16.88
C SER A 7 -7.77 -7.86 -15.51
N LYS A 8 -7.35 -7.18 -14.44
CA LYS A 8 -7.60 -7.56 -13.04
C LYS A 8 -8.10 -6.32 -12.30
N ILE A 9 -9.09 -6.50 -11.43
CA ILE A 9 -9.61 -5.45 -10.56
C ILE A 9 -9.54 -5.97 -9.13
N HIS A 10 -8.98 -5.16 -8.23
CA HIS A 10 -8.93 -5.43 -6.81
C HIS A 10 -9.77 -4.40 -6.06
N LEU A 11 -10.75 -4.86 -5.29
CA LEU A 11 -11.50 -4.05 -4.34
C LEU A 11 -11.02 -4.47 -2.96
N VAL A 12 -10.33 -3.56 -2.26
CA VAL A 12 -9.67 -3.83 -0.99
C VAL A 12 -10.36 -3.00 0.08
N ASP A 13 -10.89 -3.67 1.10
CA ASP A 13 -11.36 -3.03 2.32
C ASP A 13 -10.18 -2.98 3.32
N LEU A 14 -9.84 -1.78 3.77
CA LEU A 14 -8.69 -1.56 4.65
C LEU A 14 -9.15 -1.46 6.10
N ALA A 15 -8.31 -1.96 7.01
CA ALA A 15 -8.52 -1.77 8.42
C ALA A 15 -8.47 -0.27 8.80
N GLY A 16 -9.03 0.05 9.96
CA GLY A 16 -9.00 1.40 10.51
C GLY A 16 -7.57 1.92 10.69
N SER A 17 -7.37 3.20 10.38
CA SER A 17 -6.08 3.89 10.46
C SER A 17 -5.87 4.63 11.78
N GLU A 18 -6.64 4.30 12.82
CA GLU A 18 -6.54 4.93 14.13
C GLU A 18 -5.20 4.65 14.82
N ARG A 19 -4.74 5.64 15.59
CA ARG A 19 -3.50 5.51 16.37
C ARG A 19 -3.73 4.60 17.56
N ALA A 20 -2.81 3.67 17.79
CA ALA A 20 -2.86 2.74 18.93
C ALA A 20 -3.07 3.47 20.28
N ASP A 21 -2.40 4.61 20.49
CA ASP A 21 -2.54 5.44 21.70
C ASP A 21 -3.99 5.91 21.94
N ALA A 22 -4.76 6.11 20.87
CA ALA A 22 -6.15 6.57 20.94
C ALA A 22 -7.15 5.45 21.23
N THR A 23 -6.73 4.18 21.12
CA THR A 23 -7.61 3.01 21.27
C THR A 23 -7.70 2.50 22.71
N GLY A 24 -6.78 2.90 23.59
CA GLY A 24 -6.64 2.32 24.93
C GLY A 24 -6.32 0.81 24.92
N ALA A 25 -5.90 0.25 23.78
CA ALA A 25 -5.60 -1.17 23.64
C ALA A 25 -4.38 -1.57 24.48
N SER A 26 -4.48 -2.69 25.18
CA SER A 26 -3.39 -3.24 26.00
C SER A 26 -3.13 -4.71 25.68
N GLY A 27 -1.96 -5.21 26.09
CA GLY A 27 -1.58 -6.61 25.95
C GLY A 27 -1.65 -7.14 24.52
N LEU A 28 -2.46 -8.16 24.28
CA LEU A 28 -2.60 -8.81 22.97
C LEU A 28 -3.17 -7.85 21.90
N ARG A 29 -4.14 -7.01 22.30
CA ARG A 29 -4.82 -6.09 21.39
C ARG A 29 -3.90 -4.97 20.93
N LEU A 30 -2.95 -4.55 21.76
CA LEU A 30 -1.90 -3.61 21.35
C LEU A 30 -0.97 -4.20 20.28
N LYS A 31 -0.63 -5.50 20.40
CA LYS A 31 0.19 -6.19 19.38
C LYS A 31 -0.55 -6.32 18.05
N GLU A 32 -1.84 -6.59 18.10
CA GLU A 32 -2.72 -6.63 16.94
C GLU A 32 -2.81 -5.25 16.28
N SER A 33 -3.15 -4.20 17.03
CA SER A 33 -3.19 -2.82 16.54
C SER A 33 -1.84 -2.38 15.97
N GLY A 34 -0.73 -2.79 16.58
CA GLY A 34 0.62 -2.54 16.05
C GLY A 34 0.87 -3.19 14.69
N SER A 35 0.34 -4.40 14.47
CA SER A 35 0.46 -5.10 13.19
C SER A 35 -0.40 -4.46 12.10
N ILE A 36 -1.62 -4.03 12.45
CA ILE A 36 -2.51 -3.25 11.56
C ILE A 36 -1.80 -1.96 11.14
N ASN A 37 -1.37 -1.17 12.13
CA ASN A 37 -0.71 0.10 11.88
C ASN A 37 0.57 -0.05 11.05
N LYS A 38 1.37 -1.10 11.32
CA LYS A 38 2.55 -1.42 10.49
C LYS A 38 2.14 -1.58 9.02
N SER A 39 1.11 -2.38 8.73
CA SER A 39 0.70 -2.64 7.35
C SER A 39 0.20 -1.39 6.62
N LEU A 40 -0.55 -0.51 7.31
CA LEU A 40 -1.09 0.73 6.76
C LEU A 40 -0.02 1.81 6.57
N VAL A 41 0.92 1.94 7.52
CA VAL A 41 2.07 2.85 7.39
C VAL A 41 2.97 2.42 6.23
N THR A 42 3.27 1.11 6.11
CA THR A 42 4.04 0.61 4.96
C THR A 42 3.33 0.88 3.64
N LEU A 43 2.00 0.74 3.57
CA LEU A 43 1.22 1.10 2.38
C LEU A 43 1.38 2.59 2.04
N GLY A 44 1.25 3.48 3.03
CA GLY A 44 1.48 4.92 2.85
C GLY A 44 2.89 5.21 2.32
N ASN A 45 3.92 4.61 2.90
CA ASN A 45 5.31 4.79 2.46
C ASN A 45 5.51 4.33 1.01
N VAL A 46 4.98 3.16 0.62
CA VAL A 46 5.07 2.65 -0.75
C VAL A 46 4.41 3.61 -1.74
N ILE A 47 3.23 4.14 -1.42
CA ILE A 47 2.51 5.09 -2.28
C ILE A 47 3.29 6.40 -2.42
N SER A 48 3.81 6.95 -1.31
CA SER A 48 4.62 8.18 -1.34
C SER A 48 5.89 8.01 -2.18
N THR A 49 6.63 6.93 -1.98
CA THR A 49 7.84 6.63 -2.77
C THR A 49 7.53 6.44 -4.26
N LEU A 50 6.37 5.83 -4.58
CA LEU A 50 5.89 5.73 -5.96
C LEU A 50 5.59 7.09 -6.58
N ALA A 51 4.89 7.97 -5.85
CA ALA A 51 4.58 9.32 -6.32
C ALA A 51 5.85 10.14 -6.59
N GLU A 52 6.81 10.14 -5.66
CA GLU A 52 8.12 10.78 -5.83
C GLU A 52 8.89 10.24 -7.05
N SER A 53 8.75 8.94 -7.35
CA SER A 53 9.38 8.33 -8.52
C SER A 53 8.76 8.79 -9.85
N CYS A 54 7.49 9.20 -9.84
CA CYS A 54 6.76 9.68 -11.01
C CYS A 54 6.99 11.17 -11.31
N GLU A 55 7.25 11.99 -10.30
CA GLU A 55 7.47 13.44 -10.45
C GLU A 55 8.82 13.81 -11.11
N ASN A 56 9.77 12.88 -11.14
CA ASN A 56 11.08 13.11 -11.75
C ASN A 56 11.06 12.77 -13.26
N ASP A 57 10.62 13.74 -14.07
CA ASP A 57 10.51 13.70 -15.54
C ASP A 57 11.69 12.99 -16.24
N GLY A 58 11.43 11.77 -16.73
CA GLY A 58 12.26 11.10 -17.74
C GLY A 58 13.47 10.31 -17.24
N LYS A 59 13.85 10.42 -15.96
CA LYS A 59 14.83 9.51 -15.34
C LYS A 59 14.11 8.73 -14.24
N ARG A 60 13.57 7.56 -14.59
CA ARG A 60 13.24 6.52 -13.59
C ARG A 60 14.53 6.20 -12.84
N ARG A 61 14.83 6.98 -11.78
CA ARG A 61 15.81 6.57 -10.80
C ARG A 61 15.29 5.25 -10.27
N ASN A 62 16.19 4.27 -10.18
CA ASN A 62 15.87 2.95 -9.68
C ASN A 62 15.65 3.08 -8.16
N ILE A 63 14.55 3.72 -7.78
CA ILE A 63 14.16 3.97 -6.40
C ILE A 63 13.65 2.65 -5.87
N PHE A 64 14.25 2.18 -4.79
CA PHE A 64 13.82 0.98 -4.12
C PHE A 64 12.45 1.22 -3.48
N ILE A 65 11.45 0.45 -3.89
CA ILE A 65 10.11 0.51 -3.32
C ILE A 65 9.93 -0.69 -2.37
N PRO A 66 9.70 -0.47 -1.07
CA PRO A 66 9.72 -1.50 -0.04
C PRO A 66 8.41 -2.34 0.02
N TYR A 67 7.98 -2.91 -1.10
CA TYR A 67 6.75 -3.73 -1.14
C TYR A 67 6.77 -4.90 -0.15
N ARG A 68 7.95 -5.43 0.19
CA ARG A 68 8.10 -6.63 1.04
C ARG A 68 8.02 -6.35 2.55
N ASP A 69 7.99 -5.09 2.97
CA ASP A 69 8.00 -4.73 4.40
C ASP A 69 6.65 -5.06 5.09
N SER A 70 5.59 -5.24 4.29
CA SER A 70 4.28 -5.71 4.70
C SER A 70 3.72 -6.71 3.69
N VAL A 71 2.99 -7.72 4.18
CA VAL A 71 2.29 -8.69 3.33
C VAL A 71 1.26 -7.98 2.44
N LEU A 72 0.60 -6.95 2.96
CA LEU A 72 -0.39 -6.16 2.22
C LEU A 72 0.23 -5.50 0.97
N THR A 73 1.34 -4.79 1.13
CA THR A 73 2.01 -4.13 0.00
C THR A 73 2.67 -5.12 -0.94
N TRP A 74 3.07 -6.29 -0.44
CA TRP A 74 3.62 -7.34 -1.29
C TRP A 74 2.55 -7.96 -2.19
N LEU A 75 1.37 -8.24 -1.62
CA LEU A 75 0.22 -8.76 -2.35
C LEU A 75 -0.31 -7.75 -3.37
N LEU A 76 -0.35 -6.47 -3.01
CA LEU A 76 -0.86 -5.39 -3.87
C LEU A 76 0.19 -4.77 -4.79
N LYS A 77 1.41 -5.31 -4.84
CA LYS A 77 2.50 -4.78 -5.66
C LYS A 77 2.08 -4.52 -7.11
N ASP A 78 1.38 -5.48 -7.72
CA ASP A 78 0.92 -5.38 -9.11
C ASP A 78 -0.25 -4.40 -9.29
N SER A 79 -0.95 -4.05 -8.22
CA SER A 79 -2.02 -3.05 -8.23
C SER A 79 -1.48 -1.63 -8.02
N LEU A 80 -0.44 -1.46 -7.20
CA LEU A 80 0.13 -0.16 -6.83
C LEU A 80 1.10 0.40 -7.89
N GLY A 81 1.80 -0.46 -8.62
CA GLY A 81 2.82 -0.07 -9.59
C GLY A 81 2.56 -0.51 -11.03
N GLY A 82 3.50 -0.15 -11.93
CA GLY A 82 3.45 -0.57 -13.32
C GLY A 82 2.39 0.17 -14.14
N ASN A 83 1.59 -0.57 -14.92
CA ASN A 83 0.49 -0.03 -15.73
C ASN A 83 -0.87 -0.10 -15.02
N ALA A 84 -0.90 -0.51 -13.74
CA ALA A 84 -2.13 -0.53 -12.98
C ALA A 84 -2.59 0.89 -12.64
N LYS A 85 -3.90 1.02 -12.43
CA LYS A 85 -4.51 2.25 -11.90
C LYS A 85 -5.00 1.93 -10.50
N THR A 86 -4.50 2.70 -9.52
CA THR A 86 -4.94 2.62 -8.13
C THR A 86 -5.67 3.89 -7.77
N ILE A 87 -6.80 3.73 -7.07
CA ILE A 87 -7.56 4.82 -6.47
C ILE A 87 -7.75 4.45 -5.01
N MET A 88 -7.46 5.39 -4.11
CA MET A 88 -7.75 5.25 -2.68
C MET A 88 -8.93 6.15 -2.33
N ILE A 89 -9.92 5.58 -1.66
CA ILE A 89 -11.07 6.31 -1.13
C ILE A 89 -10.92 6.31 0.39
N ALA A 90 -10.83 7.50 0.98
CA ALA A 90 -10.74 7.66 2.43
C ALA A 90 -12.09 8.08 3.00
N SER A 91 -12.57 7.35 4.00
CA SER A 91 -13.71 7.74 4.84
C SER A 91 -13.21 8.21 6.22
N LYS A 92 -14.03 9.01 6.89
CA LYS A 92 -13.79 9.41 8.29
C LYS A 92 -14.16 8.30 9.26
#